data_AF-A0A960UYL0-F1
#
_entry.id   AF-A0A960UYL0-F1
#
_cell.length_a   1.000
_cell.length_b   1.000
_cell.length_c   1.000
_cell.angle_alpha   90.00
_cell.angle_beta   90.00
_cell.angle_gamma   90.00
#
_symmetry.space_group_name_H-M   'P 1'
#
loop_
_entity.id
_entity.type
_entity.pdbx_description
1 polymer ?
#
loop_
_entity_poly.entity_id
_entity_poly.type
_entity_poly.pdbx_seq_one_letter_code
_entity_poly.pdbx_strand_id
1 'polypeptide(L)'
;VMIAAVVIAVGVMMLSATAVSNFVNEHPTVKILALSFLLLIGFSLMIESMDYHVPKGYIYFAMGFSVFVEVLNMQFRKRRGKPVHLHAPYTEE
;
A
#
# COMPACT_ATOMS: atom_id res chain seq x y z
N VAL A 1 -6.25 -5.67 -30.44
CA VAL A 1 -6.75 -6.22 -29.15
C VAL A 1 -6.16 -5.51 -27.94
N MET A 2 -4.85 -5.22 -27.91
CA MET A 2 -4.18 -4.48 -26.82
C MET A 2 -4.81 -3.12 -26.50
N ILE A 3 -5.09 -2.28 -27.51
CA ILE A 3 -5.69 -0.95 -27.30
C ILE A 3 -7.06 -1.06 -26.60
N ALA A 4 -7.92 -1.96 -27.04
CA ALA A 4 -9.24 -2.18 -26.43
C ALA A 4 -9.12 -2.59 -24.95
N ALA A 5 -8.18 -3.47 -24.61
CA ALA A 5 -7.93 -3.88 -23.24
C ALA A 5 -7.47 -2.72 -22.34
N VAL A 6 -6.55 -1.87 -22.83
CA VAL A 6 -6.07 -0.69 -22.09
C VAL A 6 -7.20 0.31 -21.87
N VAL A 7 -8.02 0.58 -22.89
CA VAL A 7 -9.15 1.51 -22.77
C VAL A 7 -10.17 1.01 -21.74
N ILE A 8 -10.51 -0.28 -21.78
CA ILE A 8 -11.42 -0.88 -20.78
C ILE A 8 -10.82 -0.79 -19.37
N ALA A 9 -9.53 -1.11 -19.21
CA ALA A 9 -8.85 -1.05 -17.91
C ALA A 9 -8.84 0.38 -17.35
N VAL A 10 -8.51 1.38 -18.16
CA VAL A 10 -8.55 2.80 -17.75
C VAL A 10 -9.97 3.22 -17.39
N GLY A 11 -10.99 2.80 -18.16
CA GLY A 11 -12.39 3.05 -17.82
C GLY A 11 -12.77 2.51 -16.44
N VAL A 12 -12.40 1.27 -16.13
CA VAL A 12 -12.64 0.65 -14.80
C VAL A 12 -11.87 1.38 -13.70
N MET A 13 -10.63 1.78 -13.94
CA MET A 13 -9.83 2.55 -12.97
C MET A 13 -10.48 3.90 -12.66
N MET A 14 -10.98 4.63 -13.66
CA MET A 14 -11.66 5.91 -13.46
C MET A 14 -12.94 5.74 -12.65
N LEU A 15 -13.75 4.72 -12.94
CA LEU A 15 -14.97 4.42 -12.17
C LEU A 15 -14.67 4.03 -10.71
N SER A 16 -13.53 3.37 -10.47
CA SER A 16 -13.14 2.89 -9.15
C SER A 16 -12.32 3.91 -8.35
N ALA A 17 -11.87 5.00 -8.97
CA ALA A 17 -10.91 5.94 -8.39
C ALA A 17 -11.37 6.52 -7.04
N THR A 18 -12.65 6.88 -6.92
CA THR A 18 -13.20 7.41 -5.66
C THR A 18 -13.17 6.36 -4.55
N ALA A 19 -13.58 5.12 -4.82
CA ALA A 19 -13.58 4.05 -3.84
C ALA A 19 -12.15 3.71 -3.37
N VAL A 20 -11.20 3.62 -4.31
CA VAL A 20 -9.79 3.37 -4.03
C VAL A 20 -9.20 4.54 -3.21
N SER A 21 -9.49 5.78 -3.58
CA SER A 21 -9.02 6.96 -2.86
C SER A 21 -9.51 6.98 -1.41
N ASN A 22 -10.79 6.67 -1.18
CA ASN A 22 -11.35 6.61 0.17
C ASN A 22 -10.67 5.53 1.02
N PHE A 23 -10.49 4.32 0.46
CA PHE A 23 -9.79 3.22 1.14
C PHE A 23 -8.35 3.59 1.53
N VAL A 24 -7.63 4.24 0.62
CA VAL A 24 -6.25 4.69 0.87
C VAL A 24 -6.19 5.79 1.93
N ASN A 25 -7.17 6.70 1.99
CA ASN A 25 -7.22 7.74 3.00
C ASN A 25 -7.60 7.21 4.39
N GLU A 26 -8.46 6.18 4.47
CA GLU A 26 -8.82 5.53 5.73
C GLU A 26 -7.68 4.66 6.31
N HIS A 27 -6.71 4.28 5.47
CA HIS A 27 -5.58 3.43 5.85
C HIS A 27 -4.23 4.08 5.51
N PRO A 28 -3.68 4.91 6.42
CA PRO A 28 -2.43 5.66 6.17
C PRO A 28 -1.25 4.79 5.73
N THR A 29 -1.16 3.57 6.25
CA THR A 29 -0.11 2.61 5.91
C THR A 29 -0.22 2.09 4.48
N VAL A 30 -1.45 1.91 3.96
CA VAL A 30 -1.70 1.56 2.54
C VAL A 30 -1.30 2.71 1.62
N LYS A 31 -1.55 3.97 2.02
CA LYS A 31 -1.14 5.15 1.27
C LYS A 31 0.37 5.20 1.06
N ILE A 32 1.13 4.91 2.11
CA ILE A 32 2.59 4.84 2.03
C ILE A 32 3.02 3.69 1.12
N LEU A 33 2.42 2.50 1.27
CA LEU A 33 2.71 1.34 0.42
C LEU A 33 2.49 1.64 -1.08
N ALA A 34 1.41 2.35 -1.42
CA ALA A 34 1.13 2.76 -2.80
C ALA A 34 2.20 3.74 -3.35
N LEU A 35 2.59 4.75 -2.56
CA LEU A 35 3.66 5.69 -2.93
C LEU A 35 5.00 4.96 -3.11
N SER A 36 5.30 3.99 -2.24
CA SER A 36 6.50 3.17 -2.35
C SER A 36 6.51 2.29 -3.60
N PHE A 37 5.38 1.70 -3.99
CA PHE A 37 5.29 0.94 -5.23
C PHE A 37 5.47 1.82 -6.46
N LEU A 38 4.89 3.02 -6.48
CA LEU A 38 5.14 3.99 -7.54
C LEU A 38 6.63 4.31 -7.69
N LEU A 39 7.32 4.54 -6.56
CA LEU A 39 8.76 4.78 -6.56
C LEU A 39 9.55 3.55 -7.04
N LEU A 40 9.22 2.35 -6.54
CA LEU A 40 9.86 1.09 -6.93
C LEU A 40 9.75 0.84 -8.43
N ILE A 41 8.54 1.01 -9.00
CA ILE A 41 8.31 0.85 -10.43
C ILE A 41 9.05 1.93 -11.22
N GLY A 42 9.00 3.20 -10.79
CA GLY A 42 9.75 4.28 -11.43
C GLY A 42 11.26 4.02 -11.45
N PHE A 43 11.82 3.54 -10.35
CA PHE A 43 13.23 3.16 -10.25
C PHE A 43 13.57 1.93 -11.10
N SER A 44 12.71 0.91 -11.11
CA SER A 44 12.89 -0.27 -11.96
C SER A 44 12.94 0.11 -13.44
N LEU A 45 12.06 1.02 -13.87
CA LEU A 45 12.06 1.51 -15.25
C LEU A 45 13.35 2.28 -15.58
N MET A 46 13.90 3.04 -14.63
CA MET A 46 15.19 3.71 -14.81
C MET A 46 16.32 2.69 -15.01
N ILE A 47 16.37 1.63 -14.20
CA ILE A 47 17.38 0.57 -14.34
C ILE A 47 17.21 -0.17 -15.68
N GLU A 48 15.98 -0.55 -16.03
CA GLU A 48 15.68 -1.23 -17.30
C GLU A 48 16.04 -0.34 -18.50
N SER A 49 15.88 0.99 -18.39
CA SER A 49 16.30 1.93 -19.43
C SER A 49 17.82 2.03 -19.60
N MET A 50 18.60 1.58 -18.61
CA MET A 50 20.07 1.51 -18.65
C MET A 50 20.57 0.13 -19.11
N ASP A 51 19.73 -0.66 -19.81
CA ASP A 51 19.99 -2.04 -20.27
C ASP A 51 20.18 -3.09 -19.16
N TYR A 52 19.98 -2.72 -17.90
CA TYR A 52 20.00 -3.65 -16.77
C TYR A 52 18.61 -4.26 -16.57
N HIS A 53 18.48 -5.56 -16.87
CA HIS A 53 17.21 -6.24 -16.71
C HIS A 53 16.98 -6.62 -15.25
N VAL A 54 16.01 -5.95 -14.61
CA VAL A 54 15.52 -6.35 -13.29
C VAL A 54 14.56 -7.53 -13.48
N PRO A 55 14.81 -8.71 -12.89
CA PRO A 55 13.88 -9.82 -13.04
C PRO A 55 12.54 -9.47 -12.38
N LYS A 56 11.48 -9.45 -13.19
CA LYS A 56 10.12 -9.02 -12.77
C LYS A 56 9.60 -9.77 -11.55
N GLY A 57 10.04 -11.02 -11.36
CA GLY A 57 9.72 -11.84 -10.19
C GLY A 57 10.09 -11.19 -8.86
N TYR A 58 11.21 -10.45 -8.78
CA TYR A 58 11.60 -9.75 -7.56
C TYR A 58 10.62 -8.62 -7.21
N ILE A 59 10.19 -7.86 -8.22
CA ILE A 59 9.23 -6.76 -8.03
C ILE A 59 7.87 -7.32 -7.62
N TYR A 60 7.41 -8.37 -8.29
CA TYR A 60 6.14 -9.02 -7.95
C TYR A 60 6.16 -9.66 -6.57
N PHE A 61 7.27 -10.29 -6.18
CA PHE A 61 7.45 -10.85 -4.85
C PHE A 61 7.47 -9.75 -3.78
N ALA A 62 8.21 -8.65 -4.01
CA ALA A 62 8.24 -7.51 -3.11
C ALA A 62 6.85 -6.90 -2.91
N MET A 63 6.10 -6.68 -4.00
CA MET A 63 4.74 -6.14 -3.93
C MET A 63 3.79 -7.08 -3.16
N GLY A 64 3.82 -8.38 -3.47
CA GLY A 64 2.99 -9.37 -2.78
C GLY A 64 3.32 -9.49 -1.29
N PHE A 65 4.61 -9.55 -0.94
CA PHE A 65 5.08 -9.62 0.43
C PHE A 65 4.70 -8.37 1.23
N SER A 66 4.89 -7.16 0.67
CA SER A 66 4.51 -5.91 1.33
C SER A 66 3.00 -5.85 1.61
N VAL A 67 2.16 -6.26 0.66
CA VAL A 67 0.70 -6.32 0.88
C VAL A 67 0.35 -7.35 1.96
N PHE A 68 0.98 -8.53 1.93
CA PHE A 68 0.76 -9.57 2.93
C PHE A 68 1.09 -9.07 4.35
N VAL A 69 2.26 -8.45 4.52
CA VAL A 69 2.69 -7.86 5.81
C VAL A 69 1.73 -6.74 6.24
N GLU A 70 1.29 -5.90 5.31
CA GLU A 70 0.35 -4.83 5.61
C GLU A 70 -1.01 -5.36 6.07
N VAL A 71 -1.53 -6.42 5.44
CA VAL A 71 -2.77 -7.09 5.89
C VAL A 71 -2.62 -7.63 7.31
N LEU A 72 -1.49 -8.29 7.63
CA LEU A 72 -1.20 -8.75 8.99
C LEU A 72 -1.14 -7.56 9.96
N ASN A 73 -0.41 -6.50 9.61
CA ASN A 73 -0.25 -5.31 10.44
C ASN A 73 -1.61 -4.66 10.77
N MET A 74 -2.49 -4.54 9.77
CA MET A 74 -3.87 -4.08 9.96
C MET A 74 -4.67 -4.98 10.91
N GLN A 75 -4.56 -6.31 10.78
CA GLN A 75 -5.23 -7.26 11.67
C GLN A 75 -4.75 -7.12 13.12
N PHE A 76 -3.45 -6.97 13.35
CA PHE A 76 -2.90 -6.78 14.69
C PHE A 76 -3.29 -5.42 15.29
N ARG A 77 -3.29 -4.34 14.49
CA ARG A 77 -3.71 -3.01 14.94
C ARG A 77 -5.17 -2.98 15.40
N LYS A 78 -6.06 -3.71 14.71
CA LYS A 78 -7.47 -3.88 15.12
C LYS A 78 -7.63 -4.62 16.46
N ARG A 79 -6.67 -5.48 16.83
CA ARG A 79 -6.69 -6.27 18.07
C ARG A 79 -6.08 -5.54 19.28
N ARG A 80 -5.32 -4.46 19.06
CA ARG A 80 -4.78 -3.63 20.13
C ARG A 80 -5.92 -2.77 20.71
N GLY A 81 -6.51 -3.25 21.81
CA GLY A 81 -7.55 -2.53 22.56
C GLY A 81 -7.06 -1.15 23.04
N LYS A 82 -8.00 -0.23 23.26
CA LYS A 82 -7.71 1.14 23.73
C LYS A 82 -6.78 1.06 24.95
N PRO A 83 -5.65 1.79 24.95
CA PRO A 83 -4.76 1.82 26.11
C PRO A 83 -5.57 2.26 27.34
N VAL A 84 -5.45 1.49 28.43
CA VAL A 84 -6.16 1.78 29.68
C VAL A 84 -5.58 3.08 30.24
N HIS A 85 -6.40 4.11 30.32
CA HIS A 85 -6.03 5.36 30.97
C HIS A 85 -5.92 5.08 32.47
N LEU A 86 -4.69 5.00 32.97
CA LEU A 86 -4.41 4.92 34.40
C LEU A 86 -4.68 6.31 34.99
N HIS A 87 -5.64 6.41 35.92
CA HIS A 87 -5.80 7.60 36.74
C HIS A 87 -4.53 7.80 37.57
N ALA A 88 -4.04 9.04 37.62
CA ALA A 88 -2.88 9.38 38.44
C ALA A 88 -3.15 8.95 39.90
N PRO A 89 -2.14 8.39 40.60
CA PRO A 89 -2.31 8.02 42.00
C PRO A 89 -2.66 9.29 42.79
N TYR A 90 -3.69 9.18 43.63
CA TYR A 90 -4.06 10.23 44.57
C TYR A 90 -2.95 10.29 45.62
N THR A 91 -1.97 11.16 45.41
CA THR A 91 -1.02 11.52 46.45
C THR A 91 -1.75 12.46 47.39
N GLU A 92 -2.34 11.92 48.46
CA GLU A 92 -2.58 12.70 49.66
C GLU A 92 -1.25 12.76 50.41
N GLU A 93 -0.59 13.94 50.39
CA GLU A 93 0.10 14.58 51.53
C GLU A 93 0.30 16.08 51.20
#